data_AF-A0A4U0RMJ0-F1
#
_entry.id   AF-A0A4U0RMJ0-F1
#
_cell.length_a   1.000
_cell.length_b   1.000
_cell.length_c   1.000
_cell.angle_alpha   90.00
_cell.angle_beta   90.00
_cell.angle_gamma   90.00
#
_symmetry.space_group_name_H-M   'P 1'
#
loop_
_entity.id
_entity.type
_entity.pdbx_description
1 polymer ?
#
loop_
_entity_poly.entity_id
_entity_poly.type
_entity_poly.pdbx_seq_one_letter_code
_entity_poly.pdbx_strand_id
1 'polypeptide(L)'
;MNKDDGHLWIEREVLQRMARDLGGHLVGCLLHLIADAEDNGEIAYEMAVMLLAAAPDMNARKAQKDVSRLVKAGWLVRKGDKLAIKGYGTTFIQDRRQGPPA
;
A
#
# COMPACT_ATOMS: atom_id res chain seq x y z
N MET A 1 9.96 -14.36 15.30
CA MET A 1 9.07 -13.93 14.21
C MET A 1 9.96 -13.80 12.99
N ASN A 2 9.91 -14.77 12.07
CA ASN A 2 10.69 -14.70 10.84
C ASN A 2 10.19 -13.47 10.08
N LYS A 3 11.09 -12.55 9.75
CA LYS A 3 10.76 -11.52 8.76
C LYS A 3 10.50 -12.28 7.47
N ASP A 4 9.31 -12.15 6.91
CA ASP A 4 9.08 -12.59 5.54
C ASP A 4 9.99 -11.73 4.66
N ASP A 5 11.02 -12.36 4.09
CA ASP A 5 11.98 -11.75 3.17
C ASP A 5 11.32 -11.52 1.80
N GLY A 6 10.21 -10.80 1.78
CA GLY A 6 9.47 -10.46 0.57
C GLY A 6 10.06 -9.25 -0.13
N HIS A 7 10.06 -9.26 -1.47
CA HIS A 7 10.45 -8.12 -2.28
C HIS A 7 9.21 -7.46 -2.90
N LEU A 8 9.13 -6.13 -2.82
CA LEU A 8 8.14 -5.34 -3.56
C LEU A 8 8.80 -4.73 -4.80
N TRP A 9 8.37 -5.18 -5.98
CA TRP A 9 8.82 -4.65 -7.26
C TRP A 9 7.86 -3.59 -7.78
N ILE A 10 8.42 -2.44 -8.18
CA ILE A 10 7.68 -1.29 -8.71
C ILE A 10 8.47 -0.74 -9.90
N GLU A 11 7.80 -0.60 -11.04
CA GLU A 11 8.41 0.06 -12.20
C GLU A 11 8.76 1.53 -11.87
N ARG A 12 9.90 2.00 -12.36
CA ARG A 12 10.40 3.35 -12.10
C ARG A 12 9.38 4.41 -12.52
N GLU A 13 8.75 4.23 -13.66
CA GLU A 13 7.77 5.15 -14.23
C GLU A 13 6.51 5.25 -13.36
N VAL A 14 6.13 4.14 -12.71
CA VAL A 14 5.01 4.09 -11.76
C VAL A 14 5.37 4.88 -10.51
N LEU A 15 6.55 4.64 -9.94
CA LEU A 15 7.01 5.35 -8.76
C LEU A 15 7.09 6.86 -8.99
N GLN A 16 7.56 7.27 -10.18
CA GLN A 16 7.58 8.68 -10.59
C GLN A 16 6.17 9.27 -10.74
N ARG A 17 5.20 8.50 -11.28
CA ARG A 17 3.79 8.94 -11.34
C ARG A 17 3.22 9.13 -9.94
N MET A 18 3.42 8.15 -9.05
CA MET A 18 3.00 8.23 -7.64
C MET A 18 3.56 9.49 -6.97
N ALA A 19 4.86 9.76 -7.14
CA ALA A 19 5.51 10.92 -6.53
C ALA A 19 4.91 12.26 -7.00
N ARG A 20 4.55 12.37 -8.29
CA ARG A 20 3.88 13.56 -8.84
C ARG A 20 2.45 13.74 -8.31
N ASP A 21 1.72 12.64 -8.16
CA ASP A 21 0.28 12.69 -7.83
C ASP A 21 0.01 12.83 -6.32
N LEU A 22 0.87 12.24 -5.49
CA LEU A 22 0.58 12.00 -4.07
C LEU A 22 1.46 12.80 -3.10
N GLY A 23 2.67 13.19 -3.52
CA GLY A 23 3.71 13.68 -2.61
C GLY A 23 4.28 12.57 -1.70
N GLY A 24 5.49 12.78 -1.18
CA GLY A 24 6.28 11.72 -0.54
C GLY A 24 5.60 10.97 0.62
N HIS A 25 4.84 11.68 1.48
CA HIS A 25 4.11 11.06 2.60
C HIS A 25 3.09 10.03 2.12
N LEU A 26 2.21 10.42 1.19
CA LEU A 26 1.17 9.52 0.70
C LEU A 26 1.73 8.38 -0.15
N VAL A 27 2.86 8.60 -0.84
CA VAL A 27 3.62 7.51 -1.47
C VAL A 27 4.04 6.50 -0.42
N GLY A 28 4.64 6.95 0.68
CA GLY A 28 5.03 6.07 1.79
C GLY A 28 3.84 5.30 2.38
N CYS A 29 2.71 5.97 2.62
CA CYS A 29 1.50 5.30 3.07
C CYS A 29 1.05 4.21 2.09
N LEU A 30 1.01 4.50 0.78
CA LEU A 30 0.59 3.54 -0.23
C LEU A 30 1.53 2.33 -0.29
N LEU A 31 2.84 2.54 -0.19
CA LEU A 31 3.82 1.44 -0.18
C LEU A 31 3.64 0.51 1.03
N HIS A 32 3.35 1.07 2.21
CA HIS A 32 3.00 0.25 3.38
C HIS A 32 1.74 -0.59 3.13
N LEU A 33 0.69 0.01 2.59
CA LEU A 33 -0.55 -0.72 2.29
C LEU A 33 -0.35 -1.81 1.24
N ILE A 34 0.51 -1.58 0.25
CA ILE A 34 0.87 -2.59 -0.77
C ILE A 34 1.58 -3.78 -0.14
N ALA A 35 2.51 -3.53 0.79
CA ALA A 35 3.28 -4.60 1.43
C ALA A 35 2.40 -5.53 2.29
N ASP A 36 1.33 -4.99 2.89
CA ASP A 36 0.43 -5.72 3.78
C ASP A 36 -0.89 -6.17 3.12
N ALA A 37 -1.04 -5.95 1.81
CA ALA A 37 -2.25 -6.36 1.09
C ALA A 37 -2.37 -7.90 1.01
N GLU A 38 -3.58 -8.42 0.89
CA GLU A 38 -3.82 -9.82 0.54
C GLU A 38 -3.25 -10.11 -0.88
N ASP A 39 -3.09 -11.39 -1.25
CA ASP A 39 -2.53 -11.79 -2.56
C ASP A 39 -3.38 -11.28 -3.76
N ASN A 40 -4.63 -10.91 -3.51
CA ASN A 40 -5.53 -10.30 -4.49
C ASN A 40 -5.40 -8.77 -4.60
N GLY A 41 -4.51 -8.15 -3.82
CA GLY A 41 -4.29 -6.71 -3.79
C GLY A 41 -5.33 -5.92 -3.01
N GLU A 42 -6.09 -6.58 -2.15
CA GLU A 42 -7.09 -5.95 -1.28
C GLU A 42 -6.61 -5.89 0.17
N ILE A 43 -7.09 -4.89 0.89
CA ILE A 43 -6.87 -4.74 2.32
C ILE A 43 -8.15 -4.28 3.01
N ALA A 44 -8.46 -4.83 4.18
CA ALA A 44 -9.57 -4.36 4.99
C ALA A 44 -9.36 -2.88 5.38
N TYR A 45 -10.41 -2.06 5.33
CA TYR A 45 -10.32 -0.63 5.61
C TYR A 45 -9.80 -0.37 7.03
N GLU A 46 -10.30 -1.11 8.01
CA GLU A 46 -9.86 -0.97 9.41
C GLU A 46 -8.38 -1.35 9.57
N MET A 47 -7.93 -2.41 8.89
CA MET A 47 -6.52 -2.81 8.87
C MET A 47 -5.64 -1.72 8.26
N ALA A 48 -6.05 -1.15 7.12
CA ALA A 48 -5.31 -0.05 6.48
C ALA A 48 -5.18 1.17 7.41
N VAL A 49 -6.25 1.54 8.12
CA VAL A 49 -6.21 2.63 9.10
C VAL A 49 -5.29 2.28 10.26
N MET A 50 -5.35 1.06 10.79
CA MET A 50 -4.51 0.62 11.90
C MET A 50 -3.02 0.63 11.52
N LEU A 51 -2.65 0.10 10.36
CA LEU A 51 -1.27 0.07 9.87
C LEU A 51 -0.69 1.47 9.73
N LEU A 52 -1.43 2.39 9.10
CA LEU A 52 -0.97 3.76 8.93
C LEU A 52 -0.93 4.53 10.27
N ALA A 53 -1.82 4.20 11.22
CA ALA A 53 -1.83 4.82 12.53
C ALA A 53 -0.67 4.35 13.43
N ALA A 54 -0.03 3.22 13.11
CA ALA A 54 1.10 2.69 13.87
C ALA A 54 2.42 3.43 13.61
N ALA A 55 2.49 4.26 12.56
CA ALA A 55 3.67 5.07 12.27
C ALA A 55 3.88 6.18 13.33
N PRO A 56 5.13 6.61 13.59
CA PRO A 56 5.41 7.77 14.44
C PRO A 56 4.61 8.99 13.99
N ASP A 57 4.10 9.77 14.95
CA ASP A 57 3.29 10.98 14.73
C ASP A 57 1.93 10.78 14.03
N MET A 58 1.52 9.53 13.79
CA MET A 58 0.21 9.18 13.25
C MET A 58 -0.79 8.82 14.35
N ASN A 59 -2.07 8.93 14.01
CA ASN A 59 -3.19 8.44 14.81
C ASN A 59 -4.32 8.02 13.86
N ALA A 60 -5.36 7.37 14.40
CA ALA A 60 -6.47 6.86 13.59
C ALA A 60 -7.13 7.92 12.70
N ARG A 61 -7.31 9.15 13.21
CA ARG A 61 -7.91 10.25 12.45
C ARG A 61 -7.03 10.69 11.28
N LYS A 62 -5.72 10.82 11.49
CA LYS A 62 -4.76 11.16 10.42
C LYS A 62 -4.70 10.03 9.38
N ALA A 63 -4.63 8.78 9.84
CA ALA A 63 -4.62 7.60 8.97
C ALA A 63 -5.88 7.53 8.08
N GLN A 64 -7.08 7.71 8.65
CA GLN A 64 -8.33 7.78 7.87
C GLN A 64 -8.30 8.88 6.82
N LYS A 65 -7.75 10.06 7.16
CA LYS A 65 -7.60 11.16 6.20
C LYS A 65 -6.66 10.79 5.05
N ASP A 66 -5.54 10.14 5.33
CA ASP A 66 -4.60 9.74 4.28
C ASP A 66 -5.14 8.60 3.41
N VAL A 67 -5.86 7.63 3.98
CA VAL A 67 -6.62 6.63 3.20
C VAL A 67 -7.62 7.33 2.28
N SER A 68 -8.39 8.30 2.79
CA SER A 68 -9.34 9.07 1.98
C SER A 68 -8.66 9.84 0.84
N ARG A 69 -7.46 10.40 1.08
CA ARG A 69 -6.68 11.09 0.04
C ARG A 69 -6.18 10.12 -1.03
N LEU A 70 -5.74 8.92 -0.65
CA LEU A 70 -5.33 7.88 -1.60
C LEU A 70 -6.51 7.37 -2.45
N VAL A 71 -7.70 7.25 -1.85
CA VAL A 71 -8.94 6.95 -2.58
C VAL A 71 -9.29 8.07 -3.56
N LYS A 72 -9.25 9.33 -3.11
CA LYS A 72 -9.54 10.50 -3.96
C LYS A 72 -8.56 10.62 -5.13
N ALA A 73 -7.29 10.26 -4.92
CA ALA A 73 -6.26 10.24 -5.94
C ALA A 73 -6.35 9.02 -6.88
N GLY A 74 -7.28 8.08 -6.64
CA GLY A 74 -7.54 6.94 -7.51
C GLY A 74 -6.52 5.80 -7.40
N TRP A 75 -5.70 5.78 -6.35
CA TRP A 75 -4.74 4.71 -6.07
C TRP A 75 -5.35 3.57 -5.24
N LEU A 76 -6.37 3.90 -4.46
CA LEU A 76 -7.22 2.94 -3.75
C LEU A 76 -8.67 3.04 -4.25
N VAL A 77 -9.35 1.92 -4.34
CA VAL A 77 -10.77 1.85 -4.69
C VAL A 77 -11.52 1.21 -3.53
N ARG A 78 -12.54 1.90 -3.00
CA ARG A 78 -13.35 1.36 -1.90
C ARG A 78 -14.36 0.35 -2.42
N LYS A 79 -14.37 -0.84 -1.83
CA LYS A 79 -15.30 -1.94 -2.10
C LYS A 79 -15.90 -2.41 -0.77
N GLY A 80 -17.01 -1.78 -0.36
CA GLY A 80 -17.59 -2.05 0.95
C GLY A 80 -16.62 -1.70 2.10
N ASP A 81 -16.24 -2.73 2.87
CA ASP A 81 -15.29 -2.68 3.97
C ASP A 81 -13.83 -2.91 3.56
N LYS A 82 -13.56 -3.21 2.28
CA LYS A 82 -12.22 -3.36 1.72
C LYS A 82 -11.78 -2.19 0.84
N LEU A 83 -10.47 -2.11 0.64
CA LEU A 83 -9.79 -1.21 -0.28
C LEU A 83 -9.00 -2.06 -1.27
N ALA A 84 -9.25 -1.88 -2.57
CA ALA A 84 -8.47 -2.51 -3.63
C ALA A 84 -7.38 -1.55 -4.12
N ILE A 85 -6.16 -2.05 -4.27
CA ILE A 85 -5.02 -1.29 -4.77
C ILE A 85 -5.02 -1.32 -6.30
N LYS A 86 -5.07 -0.14 -6.92
CA LYS A 86 -5.08 -0.04 -8.38
C LYS A 86 -3.76 -0.53 -8.96
N GLY A 87 -3.80 -1.50 -9.88
CA GLY A 87 -2.60 -2.03 -10.54
C GLY A 87 -1.86 -3.11 -9.75
N TYR A 88 -2.41 -3.62 -8.66
CA TYR A 88 -1.83 -4.77 -7.97
C TYR A 88 -1.77 -6.01 -8.90
N GLY A 89 -0.68 -6.76 -8.83
CA GLY A 89 -0.42 -7.95 -9.68
C GLY A 89 0.03 -7.65 -11.12
N THR A 90 0.04 -6.37 -11.52
CA THR A 90 0.52 -5.95 -12.86
C THR A 90 1.58 -4.86 -12.75
N THR A 91 1.28 -3.82 -11.97
CA THR A 91 2.15 -2.67 -11.69
C THR A 91 2.93 -2.86 -10.38
N PHE A 92 2.29 -3.47 -9.39
CA PHE A 92 2.91 -3.81 -8.11
C PHE A 92 2.99 -5.33 -8.01
N ILE A 93 4.20 -5.87 -7.92
CA ILE A 93 4.41 -7.31 -7.77
C ILE A 93 5.06 -7.52 -6.41
N GLN A 94 4.30 -8.14 -5.50
CA GLN A 94 4.83 -8.62 -4.24
C GLN A 94 5.31 -10.05 -4.43
N ASP A 95 6.62 -10.26 -4.40
CA ASP A 95 7.19 -11.60 -4.39
C ASP A 95 7.32 -12.07 -2.94
N ARG A 96 6.42 -12.98 -2.54
CA ARG A 96 6.45 -13.65 -1.23
C ARG A 96 7.22 -14.98 -1.27
N ARG A 97 7.97 -15.28 -2.34
CA ARG A 97 8.76 -16.51 -2.43
C ARG A 97 9.90 -16.51 -1.41
N GLN A 98 9.97 -17.60 -0.66
CA GLN A 98 11.08 -17.90 0.24
C GLN A 98 12.33 -18.22 -0.59
N GLY A 99 13.35 -17.34 -0.52
CA GLY A 99 14.73 -17.60 -0.92
C GLY A 99 15.15 -17.13 -2.33
N PRO A 100 16.44 -16.76 -2.53
CA PRO A 100 16.97 -16.37 -3.83
C PRO A 100 16.93 -17.54 -4.83
N PRO A 101 16.80 -17.28 -6.15
CA PRO A 101 16.86 -18.33 -7.16
C PRO A 101 18.23 -19.02 -7.14
N ALA A 102 18.21 -20.35 -7.29
CA ALA A 102 19.39 -21.22 -7.42
C ALA A 102 20.19 -20.94 -8.69
#